data_AF-A0A8C1DZM3-F1
#
_entry.id   AF-A0A8C1DZM3-F1
#
_cell.length_a   1.000
_cell.length_b   1.000
_cell.length_c   1.000
_cell.angle_alpha   90.00
_cell.angle_beta   90.00
_cell.angle_gamma   90.00
#
_symmetry.space_group_name_H-M   'P 1'
#
loop_
_entity.id
_entity.type
_entity.pdbx_description
1 polymer ?
#
loop_
_entity_poly.entity_id
_entity_poly.type
_entity_poly.pdbx_seq_one_letter_code
_entity_poly.pdbx_strand_id
1 'polypeptide(L)'
;YDPWHKIHLRSLVDHKAPPTTLLNWTEEAELHFTALKQAITKAPALGLPDYQKYFHLHACEVEGVAIGFLLQQHGSTYRPLAYLSKKLDNIVTGMPACLCAVATALETSRLQMENP
;
A
#
# COMPACT_ATOMS: atom_id res chain seq x y z
N TYR A 1 11.08 13.32 0.92
CA TYR A 1 11.50 12.27 1.87
C TYR A 1 10.31 12.05 2.78
N ASP A 2 9.54 10.98 2.57
CA ASP A 2 8.17 10.89 3.08
C ASP A 2 8.12 10.02 4.36
N PRO A 3 7.88 10.60 5.56
CA PRO A 3 8.02 9.91 6.85
C PRO A 3 7.01 8.79 7.10
N TRP A 4 5.95 8.71 6.29
CA TRP A 4 4.77 7.90 6.57
C TRP A 4 4.93 6.40 6.30
N HIS A 5 5.89 5.99 5.47
CA HIS A 5 6.07 4.56 5.15
C HIS A 5 6.64 3.71 6.30
N LYS A 6 7.18 4.33 7.36
CA LYS A 6 7.84 3.61 8.46
C LYS A 6 6.91 3.18 9.59
N ILE A 7 5.70 3.75 9.69
CA ILE A 7 4.78 3.46 10.82
C ILE A 7 4.05 2.14 10.58
N HIS A 8 3.58 1.87 9.36
CA HIS A 8 2.73 0.71 9.06
C HIS A 8 3.47 -0.62 9.05
N LEU A 9 4.77 -0.62 8.71
CA LEU A 9 5.61 -1.83 8.78
C LEU A 9 5.85 -2.30 10.22
N ARG A 10 5.65 -1.42 11.21
CA ARG A 10 5.72 -1.76 12.64
C ARG A 10 4.66 -2.79 13.02
N SER A 11 3.54 -2.86 12.28
CA SER A 11 2.47 -3.83 12.54
C SER A 11 2.74 -5.22 11.97
N LEU A 12 3.70 -5.35 11.03
CA LEU A 12 4.00 -6.59 10.31
C LEU A 12 5.15 -7.39 10.92
N VAL A 13 5.98 -6.76 11.77
CA VAL A 13 7.07 -7.44 12.47
C VAL A 13 6.50 -8.07 13.74
N ASP A 14 6.15 -9.35 13.62
CA ASP A 14 5.68 -10.27 14.66
C ASP A 14 4.42 -9.85 15.44
N HIS A 15 3.31 -10.56 15.21
CA HIS A 15 2.12 -10.58 16.10
C HIS A 15 2.42 -11.04 17.55
N LYS A 16 3.69 -11.24 17.91
CA LYS A 16 4.18 -11.73 19.19
C LYS A 16 4.69 -10.60 20.10
N ALA A 17 5.04 -9.44 19.55
CA ALA A 17 5.52 -8.30 20.32
C ALA A 17 4.38 -7.33 20.67
N PRO A 18 4.34 -6.74 21.88
CA PRO A 18 3.39 -5.68 22.19
C PRO A 18 3.52 -4.52 21.19
N PRO A 19 2.41 -3.90 20.73
CA PRO A 19 2.42 -2.77 19.79
C PRO A 19 3.28 -1.58 20.25
N THR A 20 3.58 -1.51 21.55
CA THR A 20 4.38 -0.47 22.23
C THR A 20 5.88 -0.72 22.23
N THR A 21 6.36 -1.84 21.69
CA THR A 21 7.80 -2.13 21.66
C THR A 21 8.51 -1.12 20.73
N LEU A 22 9.43 -0.34 21.29
CA LEU A 22 10.23 0.60 20.50
C LEU A 22 11.14 -0.18 19.54
N LEU A 23 10.86 -0.06 18.25
CA LEU A 23 11.69 -0.61 17.19
C LEU A 23 12.96 0.25 17.08
N ASN A 24 14.14 -0.34 17.33
CA ASN A 24 15.41 0.33 17.13
C ASN A 24 15.71 0.43 15.62
N TRP A 25 15.21 1.47 14.97
CA TRP A 25 15.39 1.71 13.54
C TRP A 25 16.80 2.27 13.27
N THR A 26 17.73 1.40 12.92
CA THR A 26 19.11 1.76 12.60
C THR A 26 19.24 2.31 11.17
N GLU A 27 20.37 2.94 10.86
CA GLU A 27 20.70 3.34 9.48
C GLU A 27 20.78 2.14 8.53
N GLU A 28 21.29 1.01 9.02
CA GLU A 28 21.32 -0.26 8.27
C GLU A 28 19.90 -0.75 7.96
N ALA A 29 18.98 -0.71 8.92
CA ALA A 29 17.58 -1.06 8.70
C ALA A 29 16.92 -0.14 7.67
N GLU A 30 17.20 1.17 7.71
CA GLU A 30 16.70 2.13 6.71
C GLU A 30 17.23 1.82 5.31
N LEU A 31 18.51 1.48 5.21
CA LEU A 31 19.16 1.16 3.94
C LEU A 31 18.51 -0.08 3.31
N HIS A 32 18.36 -1.17 4.07
CA HIS A 32 17.72 -2.39 3.58
C HIS A 32 16.25 -2.18 3.26
N PHE A 33 15.52 -1.42 4.08
CA PHE A 33 14.13 -1.12 3.82
C PHE A 33 13.95 -0.31 2.53
N THR A 34 14.79 0.71 2.33
CA THR A 34 14.76 1.54 1.12
C THR A 34 15.09 0.71 -0.12
N ALA A 35 16.11 -0.17 -0.04
CA ALA A 35 16.47 -1.07 -1.12
C ALA A 35 15.30 -2.04 -1.46
N LEU A 36 14.65 -2.60 -0.45
CA LEU A 36 13.48 -3.46 -0.62
C LEU A 36 12.34 -2.70 -1.30
N LYS A 37 12.00 -1.50 -0.82
CA LYS A 37 10.96 -0.66 -1.41
C LYS A 37 11.24 -0.41 -2.88
N GLN A 38 12.48 -0.05 -3.22
CA GLN A 38 12.87 0.16 -4.62
C GLN A 38 12.77 -1.12 -5.46
N ALA A 39 13.14 -2.28 -4.91
CA ALA A 39 13.08 -3.54 -5.63
C ALA A 39 11.63 -3.96 -5.95
N ILE A 40 10.69 -3.75 -5.02
CA ILE A 40 9.29 -4.15 -5.21
C ILE A 40 8.46 -3.14 -6.01
N THR A 41 8.88 -1.87 -6.08
CA THR A 41 8.18 -0.83 -6.86
C THR A 41 8.79 -0.60 -8.25
N LYS A 42 9.67 -1.49 -8.74
CA LYS A 42 10.31 -1.39 -10.06
C LYS A 42 10.06 -2.66 -10.88
N ALA A 43 10.21 -2.57 -12.19
CA ALA A 43 10.22 -3.75 -13.07
C ALA A 43 11.43 -4.65 -12.72
N PRO A 44 11.31 -6.00 -12.82
CA PRO A 44 10.20 -6.79 -13.34
C PRO A 44 9.12 -7.16 -12.29
N ALA A 45 9.23 -6.67 -11.06
CA ALA A 45 8.29 -6.99 -9.98
C ALA A 45 6.88 -6.47 -10.28
N LEU A 46 6.80 -5.31 -10.94
CA LEU A 46 5.55 -4.76 -11.47
C LEU A 46 5.31 -5.26 -12.91
N GLY A 47 4.08 -5.71 -13.17
CA GLY A 47 3.59 -6.00 -14.51
C GLY A 47 3.29 -4.74 -15.30
N LEU A 48 3.38 -4.85 -16.62
CA LEU A 48 2.79 -3.84 -17.50
C LEU A 48 1.27 -4.04 -17.54
N PRO A 49 0.48 -2.96 -17.61
CA PRO A 49 -0.97 -3.06 -17.72
C PRO A 49 -1.34 -3.70 -19.06
N ASP A 50 -2.17 -4.74 -18.99
CA ASP A 50 -2.80 -5.39 -20.13
C ASP A 50 -4.28 -5.00 -20.15
N TYR A 51 -4.64 -4.03 -21.00
CA TYR A 51 -5.99 -3.49 -21.06
C TYR A 51 -7.05 -4.48 -21.57
N GLN A 52 -6.65 -5.67 -22.03
CA GLN A 52 -7.58 -6.74 -22.42
C GLN A 52 -8.02 -7.59 -21.22
N LYS A 53 -7.40 -7.41 -20.04
CA LYS A 53 -7.69 -8.15 -18.81
C LYS A 53 -8.32 -7.25 -17.76
N TYR A 54 -9.12 -7.88 -16.90
CA TYR A 54 -9.68 -7.19 -15.74
C TYR A 54 -8.57 -6.75 -14.77
N PHE A 55 -8.75 -5.55 -14.24
CA PHE A 55 -7.97 -5.02 -13.14
C PHE A 55 -8.63 -5.42 -11.82
N HIS A 56 -7.82 -5.80 -10.85
CA HIS A 56 -8.26 -6.14 -9.50
C HIS A 56 -7.64 -5.13 -8.53
N LEU A 57 -8.48 -4.28 -7.93
CA LEU A 57 -8.06 -3.35 -6.90
C LEU A 57 -8.41 -3.91 -5.53
N HIS A 58 -7.39 -4.11 -4.70
CA HIS A 58 -7.56 -4.36 -3.28
C HIS A 58 -7.23 -3.09 -2.52
N ALA A 59 -8.16 -2.59 -1.71
CA ALA A 59 -7.98 -1.37 -0.94
C ALA A 59 -8.40 -1.57 0.51
N CYS A 60 -7.65 -0.99 1.43
CA CYS A 60 -7.99 -0.93 2.85
C CYS A 60 -7.55 0.41 3.45
N GLU A 61 -8.22 0.80 4.54
CA GLU A 61 -7.81 1.94 5.35
C GLU A 61 -7.08 1.43 6.59
N VAL A 62 -5.94 2.04 6.89
CA VAL A 62 -5.15 1.76 8.09
C VAL A 62 -4.62 3.08 8.66
N GLU A 63 -5.10 3.45 9.85
CA GLU A 63 -4.67 4.64 10.61
C GLU A 63 -4.75 5.95 9.80
N GLY A 64 -5.86 6.14 9.10
CA GLY A 64 -6.15 7.30 8.26
C GLY A 64 -5.43 7.29 6.91
N VAL A 65 -4.87 6.15 6.50
CA VAL A 65 -4.18 6.00 5.22
C VAL A 65 -4.88 4.94 4.39
N ALA A 66 -5.28 5.32 3.19
CA ALA A 66 -5.70 4.40 2.17
C ALA A 66 -4.49 3.66 1.60
N ILE A 67 -4.50 2.34 1.67
CA ILE A 67 -3.50 1.44 1.10
C ILE A 67 -4.19 0.64 -0.01
N GLY A 68 -3.57 0.57 -1.18
CA GLY A 68 -4.12 -0.09 -2.36
C GLY A 68 -3.10 -0.95 -3.10
N PHE A 69 -3.57 -2.04 -3.69
CA PHE A 69 -2.81 -2.89 -4.60
C PHE A 69 -3.62 -3.04 -5.89
N LEU A 70 -3.03 -2.64 -7.01
CA LEU A 70 -3.60 -2.92 -8.32
C LEU A 70 -2.94 -4.16 -8.90
N LEU A 71 -3.75 -5.16 -9.25
CA LEU A 71 -3.28 -6.46 -9.72
C LEU A 71 -3.96 -6.83 -11.04
N GLN A 72 -3.29 -7.69 -11.82
CA GLN A 72 -3.89 -8.40 -12.94
C GLN A 72 -3.50 -9.88 -12.90
N GLN A 73 -4.39 -10.73 -13.42
CA GLN A 73 -4.09 -12.15 -13.55
C GLN A 73 -2.93 -12.39 -14.54
N HIS A 74 -1.94 -13.14 -14.10
CA HIS A 74 -0.76 -13.52 -14.88
C HIS A 74 -0.50 -15.03 -14.71
N GLY A 75 -1.06 -15.81 -15.63
CA GLY A 75 -1.10 -17.28 -15.49
C GLY A 75 -2.06 -17.70 -14.38
N SER A 76 -1.58 -18.54 -13.46
CA SER A 76 -2.35 -19.00 -12.29
C SER A 76 -2.22 -18.10 -11.05
N THR A 77 -1.51 -16.97 -11.16
CA THR A 77 -1.29 -16.03 -10.05
C THR A 77 -1.73 -14.62 -10.42
N TYR A 78 -1.73 -13.72 -9.43
CA TYR A 78 -1.89 -12.29 -9.65
C TYR A 78 -0.52 -11.61 -9.66
N ARG A 79 -0.29 -10.73 -10.64
CA ARG A 79 0.89 -9.88 -10.71
C ARG A 79 0.49 -8.45 -10.33
N PRO A 80 1.23 -7.79 -9.42
CA PRO A 80 0.98 -6.39 -9.11
C PRO A 80 1.37 -5.50 -10.28
N LEU A 81 0.55 -4.51 -10.56
CA LEU A 81 0.83 -3.41 -11.48
C LEU A 81 1.27 -2.16 -10.73
N ALA A 82 0.69 -1.91 -9.56
CA ALA A 82 1.02 -0.77 -8.73
C ALA A 82 0.77 -1.03 -7.24
N TYR A 83 1.58 -0.39 -6.41
CA TYR A 83 1.35 -0.23 -4.98
C TYR A 83 0.96 1.22 -4.73
N LEU A 84 -0.19 1.43 -4.09
CA LEU A 84 -0.82 2.73 -3.93
C LEU A 84 -0.95 3.05 -2.44
N SER A 85 -0.67 4.30 -2.06
CA SER A 85 -0.93 4.78 -0.71
C SER A 85 -1.26 6.26 -0.73
N LYS A 86 -2.29 6.68 0.01
CA LYS A 86 -2.65 8.09 0.16
C LYS A 86 -3.24 8.35 1.53
N LYS A 87 -2.80 9.44 2.16
CA LYS A 87 -3.41 9.94 3.39
C LYS A 87 -4.83 10.41 3.10
N LEU A 88 -5.79 9.90 3.86
CA LEU A 88 -7.19 10.30 3.76
C LEU A 88 -7.40 11.63 4.48
N ASP A 89 -8.41 12.37 4.04
CA ASP A 89 -8.84 13.55 4.78
C ASP A 89 -9.53 13.16 6.09
N ASN A 90 -9.56 14.08 7.05
CA ASN A 90 -10.13 13.80 8.37
C ASN A 90 -11.63 13.44 8.31
N ILE A 91 -12.31 13.87 7.23
CA ILE A 91 -13.73 13.61 7.02
C ILE A 91 -13.92 12.12 6.73
N VAL A 92 -13.17 11.56 5.78
CA VAL A 92 -13.22 10.14 5.42
C VAL A 92 -12.79 9.27 6.60
N THR A 93 -11.74 9.65 7.34
CA THR A 93 -11.30 8.88 8.52
C THR A 93 -12.32 8.90 9.66
N GLY A 94 -13.20 9.90 9.69
CA GLY A 94 -14.28 10.00 10.68
C GLY A 94 -15.55 9.26 10.29
N MET A 95 -15.62 8.66 9.09
CA MET A 95 -16.81 7.95 8.62
C MET A 95 -16.97 6.58 9.27
N PRO A 96 -18.21 6.05 9.35
CA PRO A 96 -18.45 4.64 9.66
C PRO A 96 -17.66 3.71 8.74
N ALA A 97 -17.24 2.56 9.25
CA ALA A 97 -16.30 1.65 8.60
C ALA A 97 -16.66 1.32 7.13
N CYS A 98 -17.94 1.06 6.83
CA CYS A 98 -18.37 0.76 5.46
C CYS A 98 -18.21 1.95 4.50
N LEU A 99 -18.51 3.17 4.96
CA LEU A 99 -18.35 4.39 4.17
C LEU A 99 -16.88 4.75 4.01
N CYS A 100 -16.07 4.59 5.07
CA CYS A 100 -14.62 4.76 4.99
C CYS A 100 -13.99 3.79 3.98
N ALA A 101 -14.41 2.52 3.98
CA ALA A 101 -13.93 1.51 3.03
C ALA A 101 -14.27 1.87 1.58
N VAL A 102 -15.50 2.33 1.31
CA VAL A 102 -15.92 2.77 -0.02
C VAL A 102 -15.14 4.00 -0.48
N ALA A 103 -15.00 5.01 0.39
CA ALA A 103 -14.20 6.20 0.10
C ALA A 103 -12.73 5.85 -0.16
N THR A 104 -12.17 4.92 0.60
CA THR A 104 -10.80 4.42 0.42
C THR A 104 -10.61 3.71 -0.91
N ALA A 105 -11.55 2.85 -1.31
CA ALA A 105 -11.54 2.20 -2.61
C ALA A 105 -11.62 3.23 -3.76
N LEU A 106 -12.42 4.28 -3.59
CA LEU A 106 -12.51 5.37 -4.55
C LEU A 106 -11.19 6.15 -4.67
N GLU A 107 -10.60 6.55 -3.53
CA GLU A 107 -9.35 7.30 -3.51
C GLU A 107 -8.17 6.50 -4.09
N THR A 108 -8.09 5.20 -3.79
CA THR A 108 -7.08 4.32 -4.38
C THR A 108 -7.30 4.12 -5.88
N SER A 109 -8.54 3.98 -6.33
CA SER A 109 -8.85 3.94 -7.77
C SER A 109 -8.41 5.23 -8.48
N ARG A 110 -8.60 6.38 -7.83
CA ARG A 110 -8.23 7.69 -8.37
C ARG A 110 -6.72 7.82 -8.58
N LEU A 111 -5.91 7.34 -7.63
CA LEU A 111 -4.44 7.37 -7.73
C LEU A 111 -3.92 6.59 -8.94
N GLN A 112 -4.60 5.51 -9.34
CA GLN A 112 -4.22 4.76 -10.53
C GLN A 112 -4.36 5.61 -11.81
N MET A 113 -5.40 6.45 -11.90
CA MET A 113 -5.64 7.28 -13.08
C MET A 113 -4.65 8.45 -13.18
N GLU A 114 -4.06 8.87 -12.05
CA GLU A 114 -3.11 9.98 -11.98
C GLU A 114 -1.66 9.56 -12.31
N ASN A 115 -1.37 8.26 -12.39
CA ASN A 115 -0.05 7.71 -12.67
C ASN A 115 -0.10 6.80 -13.93
N PRO A 116 -0.20 7.40 -15.14
CA PRO A 116 -0.37 6.67 -16.40
C PRO A 116 0.83 5.82 -16.80
#